data_AF-A0A353DSE0-F1
#
_entry.id   AF-A0A353DSE0-F1
#
_cell.length_a   1.000
_cell.length_b   1.000
_cell.length_c   1.000
_cell.angle_alpha   90.00
_cell.angle_beta   90.00
_cell.angle_gamma   90.00
#
_symmetry.space_group_name_H-M   'P 1'
#
loop_
_entity.id
_entity.type
_entity.pdbx_description
1 polymer ?
#
loop_
_entity_poly.entity_id
_entity_poly.type
_entity_poly.pdbx_seq_one_letter_code
_entity_poly.pdbx_strand_id
1 'polypeptide(L)'
;MIDLISDNTSTLLQDVDGLKVTTSSGSVTIQTLQIPVVEFERTMLEKFLDAMGNPNITFILLTIGSIALTLEFLQPGIMVGAFVGILAMGLAFVGLGQLPVNWLGVGLLAGAVILFFVEAQAPGIGLYMAGGLICFVLGAFL
;
A
#
# COMPACT_ATOMS: atom_id res chain seq x y z
N MET A 1 -23.96 13.97 -0.50
CA MET A 1 -24.56 15.00 -1.37
C MET A 1 -23.44 15.91 -1.82
N ILE A 2 -23.50 16.39 -3.06
CA ILE A 2 -22.52 17.31 -3.65
C ILE A 2 -23.32 18.57 -4.02
N ASP A 3 -22.83 19.75 -3.65
CA ASP A 3 -23.57 21.01 -3.81
C ASP A 3 -23.38 21.66 -5.20
N LEU A 4 -22.24 21.39 -5.86
CA LEU A 4 -21.90 21.96 -7.16
C LEU A 4 -20.94 21.02 -7.93
N ILE A 5 -21.07 20.99 -9.26
CA ILE A 5 -20.16 20.31 -10.18
C ILE A 5 -19.76 21.33 -11.25
N SER A 6 -18.46 21.49 -11.47
CA SER A 6 -17.90 22.38 -12.49
C SER A 6 -16.81 21.64 -13.27
N ASP A 7 -16.59 22.04 -14.52
CA ASP A 7 -15.71 21.32 -15.45
C ASP A 7 -14.21 21.50 -15.14
N ASN A 8 -13.83 22.60 -14.51
CA ASN A 8 -12.47 22.91 -14.11
C ASN A 8 -12.42 23.89 -12.92
N THR A 9 -11.22 24.07 -12.35
CA THR A 9 -10.98 24.95 -11.21
C THR A 9 -11.34 26.41 -11.47
N SER A 10 -11.14 26.92 -12.69
CA SER A 10 -11.49 28.31 -13.04
C SER A 10 -13.01 28.51 -13.06
N THR A 11 -13.76 27.59 -13.67
CA THR A 11 -15.23 27.60 -13.65
C THR A 11 -15.76 27.45 -12.23
N LEU A 12 -15.16 26.56 -11.42
CA LEU A 12 -15.56 26.38 -10.03
C LEU A 12 -15.40 27.65 -9.21
N LEU A 13 -14.30 28.39 -9.40
CA LEU A 13 -14.07 29.67 -8.71
C LEU A 13 -15.07 30.75 -9.09
N GLN A 14 -15.61 30.72 -10.32
CA GLN A 14 -16.68 31.64 -10.73
C GLN A 14 -18.04 31.20 -10.17
N ASP A 15 -18.33 29.91 -10.21
CA ASP A 15 -19.62 29.36 -9.76
C ASP A 15 -19.82 29.48 -8.24
N VAL A 16 -18.73 29.45 -7.46
CA VAL A 16 -18.78 29.60 -6.00
C VAL A 16 -18.74 31.06 -5.52
N ASP A 17 -18.43 32.01 -6.40
CA ASP A 17 -18.40 33.43 -6.04
C ASP A 17 -19.81 33.91 -5.65
N GLY A 18 -19.92 34.61 -4.52
CA GLY A 18 -21.19 35.13 -4.01
C GLY A 18 -22.05 34.12 -3.25
N LEU A 19 -21.66 32.83 -3.19
CA LEU A 19 -22.38 31.83 -2.39
C LEU A 19 -22.22 32.10 -0.89
N LYS A 20 -23.33 32.01 -0.15
CA LYS A 20 -23.31 32.02 1.32
C LYS A 20 -23.15 30.60 1.83
N VAL A 21 -22.05 30.36 2.54
CA VAL A 21 -21.79 29.09 3.23
C VAL A 21 -21.91 29.26 4.74
N THR A 22 -22.42 28.23 5.41
CA THR A 22 -22.50 28.22 6.87
C THR A 22 -21.25 27.55 7.40
N THR A 23 -20.40 28.32 8.08
CA THR A 23 -19.20 27.81 8.76
C THR A 23 -19.47 27.68 10.26
N SER A 24 -18.59 26.99 10.98
CA SER A 24 -18.62 26.92 12.45
C SER A 24 -18.59 28.30 13.12
N SER A 25 -18.11 29.32 12.40
CA SER A 25 -17.94 30.69 12.87
C SER A 25 -19.08 31.63 12.41
N GLY A 26 -20.04 31.14 11.62
CA GLY A 26 -21.16 31.91 11.08
C GLY A 26 -21.32 31.81 9.56
N SER A 27 -22.29 32.54 9.01
CA SER A 27 -22.53 32.60 7.56
C SER A 27 -21.53 33.55 6.90
N VAL A 28 -20.74 33.03 5.95
CA VAL A 28 -19.72 33.77 5.20
C VAL A 28 -20.08 33.72 3.72
N THR A 29 -20.01 34.87 3.04
CA THR A 29 -20.13 34.94 1.58
C THR A 29 -18.76 34.70 0.96
N ILE A 30 -18.65 33.72 0.07
CA ILE A 30 -17.44 33.42 -0.68
C ILE A 30 -17.20 34.53 -1.71
N GLN A 31 -15.97 35.01 -1.81
CA GLN A 31 -15.54 35.99 -2.82
C GLN A 31 -14.25 35.48 -3.43
N THR A 32 -14.28 35.12 -4.70
CA THR A 32 -13.22 34.42 -5.44
C THR A 32 -12.81 35.14 -6.73
N LEU A 33 -13.61 36.10 -7.21
CA LEU A 33 -13.41 36.82 -8.50
C LEU A 33 -12.08 37.58 -8.66
N GLN A 34 -11.28 37.79 -7.61
CA GLN A 34 -9.99 38.48 -7.68
C GLN A 34 -8.87 37.86 -6.80
N ILE A 35 -9.01 36.59 -6.42
CA ILE A 35 -8.02 35.93 -5.57
C ILE A 35 -6.93 35.28 -6.45
N PRO A 36 -5.64 35.50 -6.17
CA PRO A 36 -4.57 34.75 -6.82
C PRO A 36 -4.63 33.27 -6.41
N VAL A 37 -4.75 32.38 -7.39
CA VAL A 37 -4.66 30.94 -7.15
C VAL A 37 -3.20 30.58 -6.91
N VAL A 38 -2.92 30.03 -5.73
CA VAL A 38 -1.59 29.49 -5.39
C VAL A 38 -1.67 27.97 -5.49
N GLU A 39 -0.96 27.41 -6.47
CA GLU A 39 -0.77 25.98 -6.54
C GLU A 39 0.31 25.55 -5.55
N PHE A 40 -0.05 24.61 -4.67
CA PHE A 40 0.92 23.94 -3.83
C PHE A 40 1.37 22.68 -4.56
N GLU A 41 2.58 22.72 -5.11
CA GLU A 41 3.21 21.51 -5.61
C GLU A 41 3.50 20.55 -4.47
N ARG A 42 3.29 19.26 -4.72
CA ARG A 42 3.63 18.24 -3.75
C ARG A 42 5.12 18.23 -3.47
N THR A 43 5.49 18.22 -2.19
CA THR A 43 6.88 18.13 -1.78
C THR A 43 7.48 16.76 -2.13
N MET A 44 8.82 16.65 -2.19
CA MET A 44 9.50 15.36 -2.38
C MET A 44 9.08 14.32 -1.33
N LEU A 45 8.86 14.77 -0.09
CA LEU A 45 8.43 13.93 1.02
C LEU A 45 7.00 13.43 0.79
N GLU A 46 6.07 14.30 0.38
CA GLU A 46 4.70 13.90 0.06
C GLU A 46 4.66 12.91 -1.11
N LYS A 47 5.45 13.13 -2.17
CA LYS A 47 5.56 12.18 -3.28
C LYS A 47 6.10 10.82 -2.82
N PHE A 48 7.06 10.81 -1.90
CA PHE A 48 7.58 9.58 -1.31
C PHE A 48 6.54 8.88 -0.44
N LEU A 49 5.80 9.62 0.41
CA LEU A 49 4.72 9.06 1.22
C LEU A 49 3.61 8.46 0.36
N ASP A 50 3.21 9.15 -0.71
CA ASP A 50 2.20 8.69 -1.65
C ASP A 50 2.67 7.43 -2.39
N ALA A 51 3.96 7.37 -2.73
CA ALA A 51 4.57 6.19 -3.33
C ALA A 51 4.59 4.98 -2.38
N MET A 52 4.89 5.20 -1.10
CA MET A 52 4.91 4.15 -0.07
C MET A 52 3.50 3.63 0.27
N GLY A 53 2.47 4.47 0.12
CA GLY A 53 1.06 4.07 0.25
C GLY A 53 0.53 3.29 -0.96
N ASN A 54 1.27 3.22 -2.06
CA ASN A 54 0.84 2.53 -3.27
C ASN A 54 1.25 1.03 -3.22
N PRO A 55 0.29 0.10 -3.21
CA PRO A 55 0.59 -1.33 -3.13
C PRO A 55 1.40 -1.84 -4.34
N ASN A 56 1.23 -1.24 -5.53
CA ASN A 56 2.00 -1.64 -6.72
C ASN A 56 3.48 -1.32 -6.55
N ILE A 57 3.80 -0.15 -6.00
CA ILE A 57 5.19 0.27 -5.74
C ILE A 57 5.81 -0.65 -4.69
N THR A 58 5.05 -0.98 -3.64
CA THR A 58 5.45 -1.95 -2.63
C THR A 58 5.81 -3.30 -3.24
N PHE A 59 4.97 -3.85 -4.12
CA PHE A 59 5.23 -5.11 -4.82
C PHE A 59 6.48 -5.05 -5.71
N ILE A 60 6.68 -3.93 -6.43
CA ILE A 60 7.88 -3.72 -7.26
C ILE A 60 9.14 -3.73 -6.38
N LEU A 61 9.13 -3.02 -5.26
CA LEU A 61 10.25 -2.98 -4.31
C LEU A 61 10.55 -4.37 -3.72
N LEU A 62 9.51 -5.14 -3.37
CA LEU A 62 9.65 -6.52 -2.90
C LEU A 62 10.28 -7.43 -3.97
N THR A 63 9.87 -7.27 -5.22
CA THR A 63 10.36 -8.06 -6.34
C THR A 63 11.82 -7.73 -6.63
N ILE A 64 12.16 -6.45 -6.75
CA ILE A 64 13.54 -6.01 -6.99
C ILE A 64 14.44 -6.40 -5.80
N GLY A 65 13.98 -6.17 -4.57
CA GLY A 65 14.71 -6.51 -3.36
C GLY A 65 15.00 -8.01 -3.26
N SER A 66 14.00 -8.85 -3.51
CA SER A 66 14.17 -10.30 -3.50
C SER A 66 15.11 -10.79 -4.61
N ILE A 67 15.03 -10.24 -5.83
CA ILE A 67 15.95 -10.57 -6.93
C ILE A 67 17.38 -10.14 -6.58
N ALA A 68 17.59 -8.92 -6.07
CA ALA A 68 18.91 -8.40 -5.73
C ALA A 68 19.59 -9.24 -4.63
N LEU A 69 18.84 -9.62 -3.58
CA LEU A 69 19.33 -10.53 -2.55
C LEU A 69 19.64 -11.91 -3.11
N THR A 70 18.76 -12.45 -3.95
CA THR A 70 18.94 -13.77 -4.56
C THR A 70 20.22 -13.80 -5.39
N LEU A 71 20.44 -12.81 -6.25
CA LEU A 71 21.64 -12.74 -7.09
C LEU A 71 22.92 -12.70 -6.27
N GLU A 72 22.95 -11.91 -5.19
CA GLU A 72 24.13 -11.84 -4.31
C GLU A 72 24.36 -13.14 -3.53
N PHE A 73 23.29 -13.88 -3.20
CA PHE A 73 23.40 -15.20 -2.59
C PHE A 73 23.95 -16.25 -3.56
N LEU A 74 23.58 -16.18 -4.84
CA LEU A 74 24.04 -17.11 -5.88
C LEU A 74 25.50 -16.86 -6.28
N GLN A 75 25.87 -15.59 -6.46
CA GLN A 75 27.24 -15.18 -6.74
C GLN A 75 27.63 -14.06 -5.78
N PRO A 76 28.31 -14.40 -4.67
CA PRO A 76 28.83 -13.40 -3.76
C PRO A 76 29.77 -12.45 -4.52
N GLY A 77 29.43 -11.16 -4.54
CA GLY A 77 30.13 -10.12 -5.26
C GLY A 77 30.61 -9.02 -4.32
N ILE A 78 30.41 -7.76 -4.72
CA ILE A 78 30.85 -6.54 -3.99
C ILE A 78 29.80 -6.10 -2.95
N MET A 79 28.88 -6.98 -2.52
CA MET A 79 27.76 -6.65 -1.60
C MET A 79 26.77 -5.59 -2.11
N VAL A 80 26.89 -5.11 -3.34
CA VAL A 80 25.97 -4.10 -3.91
C VAL A 80 24.55 -4.66 -3.99
N GLY A 81 24.40 -5.92 -4.42
CA GLY A 81 23.10 -6.61 -4.45
C GLY A 81 22.51 -6.77 -3.06
N ALA A 82 23.33 -7.10 -2.06
CA ALA A 82 22.89 -7.19 -0.66
C ALA A 82 22.40 -5.85 -0.13
N PHE A 83 23.14 -4.77 -0.36
CA PHE A 83 22.76 -3.44 0.13
C PHE A 83 21.46 -2.94 -0.51
N VAL A 84 21.37 -2.99 -1.85
CA VAL A 84 20.15 -2.60 -2.60
C VAL A 84 18.97 -3.49 -2.19
N GLY A 85 19.22 -4.79 -2.06
CA GLY A 85 18.25 -5.78 -1.64
C GLY A 85 17.64 -5.47 -0.28
N ILE A 86 18.47 -5.28 0.75
CA ILE A 86 18.02 -4.96 2.12
C ILE A 86 17.25 -3.65 2.16
N LEU A 87 17.74 -2.60 1.48
CA LEU A 87 17.07 -1.29 1.45
C LEU A 87 15.70 -1.37 0.78
N ALA A 88 15.61 -2.03 -0.38
CA ALA A 88 14.35 -2.24 -1.10
C ALA A 88 13.37 -3.10 -0.30
N MET A 89 13.85 -4.16 0.35
CA MET A 89 13.03 -5.00 1.23
C MET A 89 12.48 -4.21 2.42
N GLY A 90 13.33 -3.40 3.07
CA GLY A 90 12.94 -2.58 4.22
C GLY A 90 11.83 -1.59 3.85
N LEU A 91 11.98 -0.92 2.70
CA LEU A 91 10.94 -0.02 2.17
C LEU A 91 9.66 -0.78 1.79
N ALA A 92 9.78 -1.95 1.15
CA ALA A 92 8.63 -2.78 0.82
C ALA A 92 7.85 -3.22 2.07
N PHE A 93 8.53 -3.62 3.15
CA PHE A 93 7.85 -4.02 4.38
C PHE A 93 7.04 -2.88 5.02
N VAL A 94 7.54 -1.64 4.95
CA VAL A 94 6.77 -0.47 5.41
C VAL A 94 5.50 -0.29 4.57
N GLY A 95 5.61 -0.44 3.24
CA GLY A 95 4.44 -0.38 2.34
C GLY A 95 3.46 -1.54 2.55
N LEU A 96 3.95 -2.74 2.85
CA LEU A 96 3.12 -3.91 3.15
C LEU A 96 2.30 -3.72 4.44
N GLY A 97 2.83 -2.96 5.42
CA GLY A 97 2.09 -2.63 6.64
C GLY A 97 0.86 -1.75 6.42
N GLN A 98 0.78 -1.06 5.27
CA GLN A 98 -0.38 -0.24 4.87
C GLN A 98 -1.40 -1.02 4.05
N LEU A 99 -1.07 -2.24 3.61
CA LEU A 99 -2.07 -3.10 2.99
C LEU A 99 -3.16 -3.41 4.03
N PRO A 100 -4.44 -3.45 3.64
CA PRO A 100 -5.53 -3.90 4.50
C PRO A 100 -5.42 -5.42 4.70
N VAL A 101 -4.33 -5.89 5.32
CA VAL A 101 -4.07 -7.31 5.50
C VAL A 101 -4.93 -7.82 6.64
N ASN A 102 -5.69 -8.87 6.39
CA ASN A 102 -6.41 -9.57 7.42
C ASN A 102 -5.45 -10.42 8.25
N TRP A 103 -5.19 -10.02 9.49
CA TRP A 103 -4.30 -10.76 10.41
C TRP A 103 -4.75 -12.21 10.64
N LEU A 104 -6.05 -12.49 10.50
CA LEU A 104 -6.57 -13.85 10.54
C LEU A 104 -6.10 -14.67 9.32
N GLY A 105 -6.11 -14.06 8.13
CA GLY A 105 -5.60 -14.66 6.89
C GLY A 105 -4.10 -14.97 6.97
N VAL A 106 -3.30 -14.05 7.51
CA VAL A 106 -1.87 -14.25 7.78
C VAL A 106 -1.66 -15.43 8.74
N GLY A 107 -2.43 -15.50 9.82
CA GLY A 107 -2.37 -16.61 10.78
C GLY A 107 -2.71 -17.96 10.14
N LEU A 108 -3.73 -18.00 9.27
CA LEU A 108 -4.11 -19.20 8.53
C LEU A 108 -3.01 -19.64 7.55
N LEU A 109 -2.38 -18.72 6.82
CA LEU A 109 -1.26 -19.01 5.92
C LEU A 109 -0.04 -19.56 6.69
N ALA A 110 0.31 -18.95 7.82
CA ALA A 110 1.38 -19.45 8.68
C ALA A 110 1.06 -20.85 9.23
N GLY A 111 -0.19 -21.06 9.66
CA GLY A 111 -0.69 -22.38 10.10
C GLY A 111 -0.61 -23.43 8.99
N ALA A 112 -0.93 -23.08 7.75
CA ALA A 112 -0.81 -23.97 6.60
C ALA A 112 0.64 -24.44 6.38
N VAL A 113 1.60 -23.51 6.44
CA VAL A 113 3.03 -23.84 6.31
C VAL A 113 3.48 -24.81 7.41
N ILE A 114 3.05 -24.59 8.66
CA ILE A 114 3.37 -25.50 9.78
C ILE A 114 2.77 -26.89 9.55
N LEU A 115 1.51 -26.97 9.13
CA LEU A 115 0.84 -28.25 8.87
C LEU A 115 1.51 -29.02 7.72
N PHE A 116 1.91 -28.33 6.65
CA PHE A 116 2.69 -28.93 5.57
C PHE A 116 4.06 -29.41 6.04
N PHE A 117 4.74 -28.65 6.88
CA PHE A 117 6.03 -29.05 7.45
C PHE A 117 5.90 -30.30 8.34
N VAL A 118 4.83 -30.39 9.14
CA VAL A 118 4.54 -31.57 9.98
C VAL A 118 4.28 -32.81 9.12
N GLU A 119 3.47 -32.70 8.07
CA GLU A 119 3.23 -33.82 7.13
C GLU A 119 4.53 -34.24 6.42
N ALA A 120 5.39 -33.28 6.03
CA ALA A 120 6.65 -33.58 5.35
C ALA A 120 7.64 -34.38 6.23
N GLN A 121 7.63 -34.13 7.55
CA GLN A 121 8.49 -34.83 8.51
C GLN A 121 7.98 -36.23 8.86
N ALA A 122 6.66 -36.41 8.97
CA ALA A 122 6.03 -37.68 9.28
C ALA A 122 4.83 -37.92 8.33
N PRO A 123 5.09 -38.40 7.11
CA PRO A 123 4.04 -38.64 6.12
C PRO A 123 3.02 -39.66 6.66
N GLY A 124 1.75 -39.26 6.71
CA GLY A 124 0.67 -40.06 7.26
C GLY A 124 -0.45 -40.30 6.25
N ILE A 125 -1.69 -40.24 6.74
CA ILE A 125 -2.91 -40.34 5.91
C ILE A 125 -3.25 -39.03 5.17
N GLY A 126 -2.37 -38.02 5.18
CA GLY A 126 -2.59 -36.73 4.52
C GLY A 126 -3.53 -35.79 5.29
N LEU A 127 -3.79 -36.04 6.57
CA LEU A 127 -4.68 -35.21 7.39
C LEU A 127 -4.13 -33.78 7.56
N TYR A 128 -2.83 -33.65 7.84
CA TYR A 128 -2.21 -32.33 8.00
C TYR A 128 -2.08 -31.64 6.64
N MET A 129 -1.86 -32.40 5.56
CA MET A 129 -1.92 -31.85 4.20
C MET A 129 -3.30 -31.29 3.85
N ALA A 130 -4.39 -32.01 4.14
CA ALA A 130 -5.74 -31.54 3.86
C ALA A 130 -6.11 -30.31 4.69
N GLY A 131 -5.80 -30.33 6.00
CA GLY A 131 -6.00 -29.17 6.88
C GLY A 131 -5.17 -27.96 6.45
N GLY A 132 -3.90 -28.18 6.07
CA GLY A 132 -3.02 -27.14 5.56
C GLY A 132 -3.54 -26.52 4.26
N LEU A 133 -4.09 -27.33 3.36
CA LEU A 133 -4.69 -26.84 2.11
C LEU A 133 -5.92 -25.96 2.38
N ILE A 134 -6.79 -26.36 3.31
CA ILE A 134 -7.95 -25.57 3.71
C ILE A 134 -7.51 -24.22 4.30
N CYS A 135 -6.56 -24.24 5.25
CA CYS A 135 -5.99 -23.03 5.83
C CYS A 135 -5.34 -22.13 4.78
N PHE A 136 -4.64 -22.72 3.80
CA PHE A 136 -3.98 -21.97 2.73
C PHE A 136 -5.00 -21.27 1.82
N VAL A 137 -6.04 -21.99 1.37
CA VAL A 137 -7.07 -21.41 0.49
C VAL A 137 -7.87 -20.34 1.22
N LEU A 138 -8.30 -20.59 2.46
CA LEU A 138 -9.04 -19.62 3.25
C LEU A 138 -8.16 -18.40 3.60
N GLY A 139 -6.90 -18.62 3.96
CA GLY A 139 -5.96 -17.55 4.29
C GLY A 139 -5.53 -16.71 3.09
N ALA A 140 -5.48 -17.28 1.89
CA ALA A 140 -5.20 -16.55 0.65
C ALA A 140 -6.41 -15.74 0.15
N PHE A 141 -7.62 -16.12 0.54
CA PHE A 141 -8.87 -15.43 0.16
C PHE A 141 -9.23 -14.28 1.13
N LEU A 142 -8.83 -14.40 2.40
CA LEU A 142 -9.11 -13.42 3.47
C LEU A 142 -8.16 -12.23 3.46
#